data_AF-A0A437A077-F1
#
_entry.id   AF-A0A437A077-F1
#
_cell.length_a   1.000
_cell.length_b   1.000
_cell.length_c   1.000
_cell.angle_alpha   90.00
_cell.angle_beta   90.00
_cell.angle_gamma   90.00
#
_symmetry.space_group_name_H-M   'P 1'
#
loop_
_entity.id
_entity.type
_entity.pdbx_description
1 polymer ?
#
loop_
_entity_poly.entity_id
_entity_poly.type
_entity_poly.pdbx_seq_one_letter_code
_entity_poly.pdbx_strand_id
1 'polypeptide(L)'
;MLSNILFLTAVGLSSFRPAQSQSTPSICDNSTLLIDSRRVLITAQECTTVAGNIVIQYASDYPAIIEFPNLESVDGSFLSINFDEDIRVTRLSAPKLTTVAADVYISRWVNLTTINMPVLTTINRVRLNHLPALTSANFLSALETIENNYEVTNTSLKEIKNDKLLYAAFVEIFDNKELEKFELTALANASYNIALRRNKPGVEVSLPALEEVFYFEFQRISSLEIPELGRVIGHFVVNDSTVESLEAPKLQNVGLCFGGCTVGFGD
;
A
#
# COMPACT_ATOMS: atom_id res chain seq x y z
N MET A 1 -39.13 -80.61 -1.41
CA MET A 1 -38.01 -80.18 -0.55
C MET A 1 -37.40 -78.95 -1.17
N LEU A 2 -37.28 -77.89 -0.37
CA LEU A 2 -36.87 -76.55 -0.76
C LEU A 2 -35.42 -76.52 -1.27
N SER A 3 -35.12 -75.66 -2.24
CA SER A 3 -33.81 -75.00 -2.27
C SER A 3 -33.93 -73.59 -2.83
N ASN A 4 -33.48 -72.65 -2.00
CA ASN A 4 -33.60 -71.21 -2.12
C ASN A 4 -32.76 -70.64 -3.26
N ILE A 5 -33.34 -69.65 -3.94
CA ILE A 5 -32.63 -68.70 -4.79
C ILE A 5 -32.06 -67.62 -3.85
N LEU A 6 -30.73 -67.53 -3.73
CA LEU A 6 -30.06 -66.40 -3.09
C LEU A 6 -29.48 -65.48 -4.17
N PHE A 7 -30.07 -64.30 -4.33
CA PHE A 7 -29.47 -63.18 -5.07
C PHE A 7 -28.41 -62.53 -4.17
N LEU A 8 -27.14 -62.59 -4.57
CA LEU A 8 -26.09 -61.74 -3.99
C LEU A 8 -26.17 -60.35 -4.64
N THR A 9 -26.73 -59.37 -3.91
CA THR A 9 -26.54 -57.95 -4.23
C THR A 9 -25.21 -57.50 -3.65
N ALA A 10 -24.24 -57.22 -4.52
CA ALA A 10 -22.99 -56.57 -4.13
C ALA A 10 -23.26 -55.09 -3.81
N VAL A 11 -23.24 -54.75 -2.52
CA VAL A 11 -23.26 -53.35 -2.08
C VAL A 11 -21.82 -52.83 -2.18
N GLY A 12 -21.57 -51.95 -3.15
CA GLY A 12 -20.32 -51.22 -3.25
C GLY A 12 -20.19 -50.27 -2.05
N LEU A 13 -19.19 -50.50 -1.20
CA LEU A 13 -18.79 -49.57 -0.16
C LEU A 13 -18.13 -48.36 -0.83
N SER A 14 -18.92 -47.31 -1.10
CA SER A 14 -18.41 -45.99 -1.38
C SER A 14 -17.71 -45.47 -0.13
N SER A 15 -16.38 -45.47 -0.13
CA SER A 15 -15.56 -44.82 0.90
C SER A 15 -15.82 -43.32 0.86
N PHE A 16 -16.70 -42.83 1.71
CA PHE A 16 -16.79 -41.41 2.04
C PHE A 16 -15.49 -41.03 2.77
N ARG A 17 -14.57 -40.39 2.06
CA ARG A 17 -13.52 -39.60 2.73
C ARG A 17 -14.20 -38.35 3.29
N PRO A 18 -14.23 -38.14 4.61
CA PRO A 18 -14.62 -36.84 5.12
C PRO A 18 -13.64 -35.79 4.58
N ALA A 19 -14.17 -34.70 4.02
CA ALA A 19 -13.38 -33.51 3.80
C ALA A 19 -12.83 -33.10 5.18
N GLN A 20 -11.52 -33.18 5.37
CA GLN A 20 -10.89 -32.57 6.53
C GLN A 20 -11.13 -31.07 6.39
N SER A 21 -12.02 -30.52 7.21
CA SER A 21 -11.98 -29.11 7.55
C SER A 21 -10.59 -28.86 8.11
N GLN A 22 -9.72 -28.23 7.32
CA GLN A 22 -8.51 -27.64 7.86
C GLN A 22 -8.98 -26.55 8.81
N SER A 23 -8.92 -26.81 10.11
CA SER A 23 -9.15 -25.80 11.13
C SER A 23 -8.10 -24.70 10.94
N THR A 24 -8.54 -23.46 10.76
CA THR A 24 -7.66 -22.29 10.75
C THR A 24 -6.73 -22.33 11.96
N PRO A 25 -5.42 -22.06 11.81
CA PRO A 25 -4.51 -22.05 12.95
C PRO A 25 -4.97 -21.04 14.00
N SER A 26 -4.99 -21.43 15.28
CA SER A 26 -5.47 -20.55 16.37
C SER A 26 -4.65 -19.26 16.53
N ILE A 27 -3.45 -19.21 15.96
CA ILE A 27 -2.61 -18.00 15.96
C ILE A 27 -3.21 -16.87 15.10
N CYS A 28 -4.07 -17.21 14.12
CA CYS A 28 -4.75 -16.23 13.28
C CYS A 28 -5.85 -15.46 14.04
N ASP A 29 -6.37 -16.03 15.14
CA ASP A 29 -7.40 -15.43 15.99
C ASP A 29 -6.83 -14.53 17.09
N ASN A 30 -5.49 -14.46 17.22
CA ASN A 30 -4.84 -13.62 18.22
C ASN A 30 -5.00 -12.13 17.87
N SER A 31 -5.07 -11.28 18.89
CA SER A 31 -5.01 -9.82 18.73
C SER A 31 -3.72 -9.34 18.04
N THR A 32 -2.65 -10.14 18.14
CA THR A 32 -1.39 -9.95 17.43
C THR A 32 -0.82 -11.30 17.01
N LEU A 33 -0.69 -11.50 15.70
CA LEU A 33 0.11 -12.53 15.06
C LEU A 33 1.56 -12.03 14.97
N LEU A 34 2.36 -12.33 16.00
CA LEU A 34 3.78 -11.99 16.03
C LEU A 34 4.60 -13.05 15.28
N ILE A 35 5.20 -12.66 14.16
CA ILE A 35 6.11 -13.49 13.36
C ILE A 35 7.54 -13.07 13.73
N ASP A 36 8.24 -13.96 14.43
CA ASP A 36 9.59 -13.76 14.98
C ASP A 36 10.54 -14.91 14.61
N SER A 37 10.09 -15.83 13.77
CA SER A 37 10.81 -17.04 13.38
C SER A 37 10.19 -17.66 12.12
N ARG A 38 10.99 -18.42 11.38
CA ARG A 38 10.49 -19.16 10.21
C ARG A 38 9.38 -20.16 10.57
N ARG A 39 9.42 -20.74 11.77
CA ARG A 39 8.38 -21.67 12.24
C ARG A 39 7.02 -20.98 12.36
N VAL A 40 6.98 -19.81 12.99
CA VAL A 40 5.72 -19.05 13.13
C VAL A 40 5.25 -18.53 11.79
N LEU A 41 6.17 -18.09 10.92
CA LEU A 41 5.86 -17.72 9.55
C LEU A 41 5.12 -18.86 8.82
N ILE A 42 5.62 -20.10 8.85
CA ILE A 42 4.96 -21.25 8.19
C ILE A 42 3.54 -21.44 8.70
N THR A 43 3.30 -21.32 10.00
CA THR A 43 1.92 -21.39 10.55
C THR A 43 1.06 -20.22 10.09
N ALA A 44 1.61 -19.00 10.01
CA ALA A 44 0.91 -17.82 9.55
C ALA A 44 0.52 -17.88 8.06
N GLN A 45 1.24 -18.64 7.24
CA GLN A 45 0.95 -18.83 5.80
C GLN A 45 -0.36 -19.58 5.54
N GLU A 46 -0.85 -20.32 6.53
CA GLU A 46 -2.13 -21.03 6.49
C GLU A 46 -3.33 -20.12 6.86
N CYS A 47 -3.09 -18.90 7.38
CA CYS A 47 -4.16 -17.97 7.72
C CYS A 47 -4.86 -17.44 6.45
N THR A 48 -6.19 -17.53 6.42
CA THR A 48 -7.02 -16.82 5.42
C THR A 48 -7.43 -15.44 5.91
N THR A 49 -7.74 -15.33 7.19
CA THR A 49 -8.03 -14.06 7.88
C THR A 49 -7.18 -13.98 9.15
N VAL A 50 -6.72 -12.79 9.51
CA VAL A 50 -6.10 -12.51 10.80
C VAL A 50 -6.96 -11.51 11.56
N ALA A 51 -7.47 -11.91 12.73
CA ALA A 51 -8.40 -11.12 13.55
C ALA A 51 -7.76 -9.89 14.20
N GLY A 52 -6.42 -9.84 14.24
CA GLY A 52 -5.65 -8.78 14.85
C GLY A 52 -4.56 -8.24 13.93
N ASN A 53 -3.46 -7.78 14.54
CA ASN A 53 -2.33 -7.27 13.79
C ASN A 53 -1.41 -8.40 13.33
N ILE A 54 -0.91 -8.32 12.10
CA ILE A 54 0.29 -9.07 11.69
C ILE A 54 1.49 -8.22 12.04
N VAL A 55 2.42 -8.74 12.85
CA VAL A 55 3.66 -8.05 13.20
C VAL A 55 4.85 -8.93 12.81
N ILE A 56 5.61 -8.51 11.81
CA ILE A 56 6.86 -9.18 11.43
C ILE A 56 8.03 -8.49 12.14
N GLN A 57 8.67 -9.21 13.05
CA GLN A 57 9.94 -8.82 13.68
C GLN A 57 11.12 -9.47 12.98
N TYR A 58 12.36 -9.09 13.31
CA TYR A 58 13.53 -9.76 12.74
C TYR A 58 13.63 -11.22 13.20
N ALA A 59 13.94 -12.09 12.24
CA ALA A 59 14.41 -13.44 12.50
C ALA A 59 15.55 -13.73 11.53
N SER A 60 16.63 -14.32 12.05
CA SER A 60 17.82 -14.67 11.25
C SER A 60 17.57 -15.82 10.27
N ASP A 61 16.49 -16.59 10.48
CA ASP A 61 16.13 -17.78 9.71
C ASP A 61 15.06 -17.53 8.65
N TYR A 62 14.68 -16.27 8.38
CA TYR A 62 13.72 -15.97 7.33
C TYR A 62 14.20 -16.40 5.95
N PRO A 63 13.28 -16.92 5.11
CA PRO A 63 13.57 -17.10 3.69
C PRO A 63 13.76 -15.75 3.00
N ALA A 64 14.40 -15.74 1.82
CA ALA A 64 14.50 -14.54 0.98
C ALA A 64 13.11 -14.02 0.52
N ILE A 65 12.10 -14.88 0.48
CA ILE A 65 10.74 -14.55 0.07
C ILE A 65 9.79 -14.87 1.22
N ILE A 66 9.10 -13.86 1.73
CA ILE A 66 7.96 -14.03 2.63
C ILE A 66 6.70 -13.94 1.79
N GLU A 67 5.84 -14.96 1.88
CA GLU A 67 4.58 -15.00 1.15
C GLU A 67 3.45 -15.47 2.05
N PHE A 68 2.27 -14.85 1.96
CA PHE A 68 1.03 -15.25 2.60
C PHE A 68 0.04 -15.69 1.50
N PRO A 69 0.09 -16.96 1.06
CA PRO A 69 -0.60 -17.40 -0.17
C PRO A 69 -2.13 -17.45 -0.03
N ASN A 70 -2.62 -17.59 1.20
CA ASN A 70 -4.04 -17.75 1.50
C ASN A 70 -4.66 -16.52 2.15
N LEU A 71 -3.85 -15.55 2.57
CA LEU A 71 -4.34 -14.39 3.32
C LEU A 71 -5.20 -13.49 2.43
N GLU A 72 -6.45 -13.31 2.82
CA GLU A 72 -7.47 -12.51 2.15
C GLU A 72 -7.77 -11.22 2.93
N SER A 73 -7.76 -11.27 4.27
CA SER A 73 -8.03 -10.10 5.12
C SER A 73 -7.21 -10.04 6.41
N VAL A 74 -6.97 -8.81 6.88
CA VAL A 74 -6.39 -8.51 8.20
C VAL A 74 -7.30 -7.48 8.89
N ASP A 75 -7.87 -7.83 10.04
CA ASP A 75 -8.80 -6.96 10.79
C ASP A 75 -8.05 -5.89 11.60
N GLY A 76 -6.73 -6.03 11.75
CA GLY A 76 -5.83 -5.01 12.29
C GLY A 76 -4.87 -4.44 11.24
N SER A 77 -3.65 -4.16 11.68
CA SER A 77 -2.57 -3.65 10.83
C SER A 77 -1.64 -4.76 10.34
N PHE A 78 -1.06 -4.56 9.16
CA PHE A 78 0.10 -5.31 8.66
C PHE A 78 1.37 -4.48 8.92
N LEU A 79 2.11 -4.87 9.96
CA LEU A 79 3.25 -4.11 10.46
C LEU A 79 4.55 -4.90 10.32
N SER A 80 5.57 -4.22 9.84
CA SER A 80 6.96 -4.61 10.09
C SER A 80 7.63 -3.53 10.93
N ILE A 81 7.89 -3.86 12.19
CA ILE A 81 8.56 -2.98 13.13
C ILE A 81 9.90 -3.61 13.52
N ASN A 82 10.98 -3.11 12.93
CA ASN A 82 12.30 -3.28 13.52
C ASN A 82 13.18 -2.06 13.26
N PHE A 83 14.05 -1.75 14.21
CA PHE A 83 14.83 -0.52 14.22
C PHE A 83 16.31 -0.72 13.93
N ASP A 84 16.87 -1.92 14.14
CA ASP A 84 18.34 -2.08 14.14
C ASP A 84 18.89 -3.33 13.42
N GLU A 85 18.05 -4.19 12.83
CA GLU A 85 18.48 -5.48 12.26
C GLU A 85 18.22 -5.60 10.74
N ASP A 86 19.16 -6.21 10.02
CA ASP A 86 19.07 -6.40 8.57
C ASP A 86 18.19 -7.61 8.21
N ILE A 87 16.91 -7.34 7.90
CA ILE A 87 15.99 -8.33 7.36
C ILE A 87 16.37 -8.61 5.89
N ARG A 88 16.94 -9.79 5.63
CA ARG A 88 17.43 -10.24 4.31
C ARG A 88 16.35 -10.62 3.30
N VAL A 89 15.09 -10.28 3.59
CA VAL A 89 13.94 -10.59 2.73
C VAL A 89 13.95 -9.66 1.53
N THR A 90 13.91 -10.23 0.33
CA THR A 90 13.94 -9.48 -0.93
C THR A 90 12.56 -9.33 -1.55
N ARG A 91 11.57 -10.14 -1.14
CA ARG A 91 10.19 -10.07 -1.63
C ARG A 91 9.18 -10.36 -0.51
N LEU A 92 8.14 -9.54 -0.43
CA LEU A 92 6.95 -9.74 0.38
C LEU A 92 5.74 -9.93 -0.54
N SER A 93 4.95 -11.00 -0.35
CA SER A 93 3.82 -11.33 -1.23
C SER A 93 2.59 -11.70 -0.40
N ALA A 94 1.42 -11.20 -0.78
CA ALA A 94 0.12 -11.68 -0.29
C ALA A 94 -0.88 -11.58 -1.45
N PRO A 95 -0.88 -12.54 -2.39
CA PRO A 95 -1.52 -12.38 -3.69
C PRO A 95 -3.05 -12.31 -3.65
N LYS A 96 -3.67 -12.74 -2.54
CA LYS A 96 -5.12 -12.73 -2.32
C LYS A 96 -5.59 -11.66 -1.34
N LEU A 97 -4.67 -10.90 -0.73
CA LEU A 97 -5.00 -9.95 0.32
C LEU A 97 -5.78 -8.78 -0.30
N THR A 98 -7.04 -8.64 0.07
CA THR A 98 -7.93 -7.58 -0.44
C THR A 98 -8.06 -6.41 0.53
N THR A 99 -7.96 -6.68 1.84
CA THR A 99 -8.28 -5.69 2.88
C THR A 99 -7.34 -5.79 4.06
N VAL A 100 -6.84 -4.64 4.51
CA VAL A 100 -6.21 -4.46 5.83
C VAL A 100 -6.98 -3.35 6.52
N ALA A 101 -7.72 -3.65 7.58
CA ALA A 101 -8.65 -2.69 8.18
C ALA A 101 -7.93 -1.45 8.77
N ALA A 102 -6.67 -1.61 9.17
CA ALA A 102 -5.83 -0.51 9.64
C ALA A 102 -4.64 -0.29 8.70
N ASP A 103 -3.41 -0.33 9.22
CA ASP A 103 -2.25 0.22 8.51
C ASP A 103 -1.43 -0.86 7.83
N VAL A 104 -0.91 -0.56 6.63
CA VAL A 104 0.23 -1.26 6.05
C VAL A 104 1.48 -0.41 6.28
N TYR A 105 2.33 -0.85 7.21
CA TYR A 105 3.57 -0.17 7.54
C TYR A 105 4.77 -1.09 7.39
N ILE A 106 5.64 -0.78 6.42
CA ILE A 106 6.87 -1.52 6.16
C ILE A 106 8.04 -0.56 6.22
N SER A 107 8.99 -0.86 7.11
CA SER A 107 10.07 0.04 7.46
C SER A 107 11.41 -0.68 7.53
N ARG A 108 12.45 -0.09 6.96
CA ARG A 108 13.86 -0.52 7.07
C ARG A 108 14.20 -1.91 6.49
N TRP A 109 13.42 -2.43 5.55
CA TRP A 109 13.83 -3.64 4.81
C TRP A 109 14.73 -3.24 3.64
N VAL A 110 16.00 -3.01 3.94
CA VAL A 110 16.97 -2.47 2.96
C VAL A 110 17.19 -3.35 1.74
N ASN A 111 16.95 -4.66 1.87
CA ASN A 111 17.05 -5.65 0.80
C ASN A 111 15.74 -5.90 0.04
N LEU A 112 14.61 -5.35 0.51
CA LEU A 112 13.29 -5.61 -0.08
C LEU A 112 13.17 -4.92 -1.44
N THR A 113 13.06 -5.72 -2.49
CA THR A 113 12.93 -5.24 -3.88
C THR A 113 11.50 -5.15 -4.35
N THR A 114 10.62 -6.02 -3.84
CA THR A 114 9.25 -6.19 -4.33
C THR A 114 8.25 -6.38 -3.18
N ILE A 115 7.17 -5.61 -3.19
CA ILE A 115 5.94 -5.89 -2.43
C ILE A 115 4.83 -6.24 -3.43
N ASN A 116 4.30 -7.46 -3.34
CA ASN A 116 3.33 -8.01 -4.27
C ASN A 116 2.00 -8.33 -3.57
N MET A 117 1.05 -7.40 -3.61
CA MET A 117 -0.31 -7.54 -3.06
C MET A 117 -1.32 -6.95 -4.06
N PRO A 118 -1.41 -7.51 -5.28
CA PRO A 118 -2.02 -6.87 -6.44
C PRO A 118 -3.53 -6.61 -6.32
N VAL A 119 -4.21 -7.25 -5.37
CA VAL A 119 -5.66 -7.14 -5.17
C VAL A 119 -6.02 -6.41 -3.88
N LEU A 120 -5.04 -5.79 -3.20
CA LEU A 120 -5.27 -5.00 -1.99
C LEU A 120 -5.88 -3.65 -2.36
N THR A 121 -7.16 -3.46 -2.06
CA THR A 121 -7.94 -2.28 -2.46
C THR A 121 -8.24 -1.35 -1.30
N THR A 122 -8.31 -1.87 -0.07
CA THR A 122 -8.80 -1.10 1.09
C THR A 122 -7.82 -1.17 2.24
N ILE A 123 -7.30 -0.02 2.64
CA ILE A 123 -6.46 0.17 3.81
C ILE A 123 -6.81 1.48 4.53
N ASN A 124 -6.44 1.62 5.80
CA ASN A 124 -6.53 2.91 6.48
C ASN A 124 -5.35 3.84 6.12
N ARG A 125 -4.13 3.30 6.11
CA ARG A 125 -2.88 4.03 5.85
C ARG A 125 -1.85 3.12 5.19
N VAL A 126 -1.14 3.64 4.20
CA VAL A 126 0.11 3.05 3.71
C VAL A 126 1.29 3.90 4.15
N ARG A 127 2.31 3.23 4.68
CA ARG A 127 3.61 3.84 4.96
C ARG A 127 4.73 2.89 4.55
N LEU A 128 5.45 3.28 3.50
CA LEU A 128 6.66 2.61 3.03
C LEU A 128 7.84 3.52 3.36
N ASN A 129 8.72 3.10 4.28
CA ASN A 129 9.77 3.98 4.79
C ASN A 129 11.14 3.28 4.82
N HIS A 130 12.16 3.92 4.25
CA HIS A 130 13.54 3.40 4.25
C HIS A 130 13.61 2.00 3.61
N LEU A 131 13.20 1.91 2.35
CA LEU A 131 13.22 0.70 1.53
C LEU A 131 14.09 0.95 0.28
N PRO A 132 15.40 1.25 0.43
CA PRO A 132 16.24 1.74 -0.66
C PRO A 132 16.37 0.77 -1.84
N ALA A 133 16.13 -0.53 -1.69
CA ALA A 133 16.13 -1.49 -2.80
C ALA A 133 14.76 -1.68 -3.47
N LEU A 134 13.69 -1.08 -2.92
CA LEU A 134 12.32 -1.30 -3.38
C LEU A 134 12.10 -0.66 -4.74
N THR A 135 11.89 -1.50 -5.76
CA THR A 135 11.66 -1.08 -7.14
C THR A 135 10.24 -1.42 -7.62
N SER A 136 9.49 -2.23 -6.86
CA SER A 136 8.11 -2.57 -7.17
C SER A 136 7.24 -2.68 -5.92
N ALA A 137 6.12 -1.96 -5.89
CA ALA A 137 5.06 -2.08 -4.89
C ALA A 137 3.70 -2.01 -5.59
N ASN A 138 3.28 -3.12 -6.20
CA ASN A 138 2.15 -3.11 -7.15
C ASN A 138 0.80 -2.75 -6.52
N PHE A 139 0.63 -3.01 -5.23
CA PHE A 139 -0.59 -2.71 -4.49
C PHE A 139 -0.90 -1.21 -4.47
N LEU A 140 0.13 -0.33 -4.56
CA LEU A 140 -0.06 1.11 -4.62
C LEU A 140 -1.01 1.55 -5.74
N SER A 141 -0.97 0.86 -6.88
CA SER A 141 -1.88 1.12 -8.02
C SER A 141 -3.26 0.48 -7.90
N ALA A 142 -3.44 -0.45 -6.96
CA ALA A 142 -4.69 -1.15 -6.74
C ALA A 142 -5.57 -0.51 -5.65
N LEU A 143 -5.00 0.37 -4.81
CA LEU A 143 -5.71 1.02 -3.70
C LEU A 143 -6.87 1.87 -4.21
N GLU A 144 -8.07 1.63 -3.68
CA GLU A 144 -9.29 2.36 -4.01
C GLU A 144 -9.72 3.25 -2.83
N THR A 145 -9.42 2.80 -1.60
CA THR A 145 -9.79 3.51 -0.37
C THR A 145 -8.61 3.59 0.58
N ILE A 146 -8.28 4.83 0.98
CA ILE A 146 -7.36 5.18 2.06
C ILE A 146 -8.01 6.28 2.88
N GLU A 147 -8.17 6.08 4.18
CA GLU A 147 -8.78 7.09 5.06
C GLU A 147 -7.76 8.13 5.55
N ASN A 148 -6.49 7.74 5.70
CA ASN A 148 -5.43 8.58 6.27
C ASN A 148 -4.27 8.82 5.28
N ASN A 149 -3.07 8.31 5.59
CA ASN A 149 -1.84 8.71 4.88
C ASN A 149 -1.50 7.75 3.74
N TYR A 150 -1.07 8.35 2.64
CA TYR A 150 -0.32 7.74 1.55
C TYR A 150 1.14 8.21 1.66
N GLU A 151 1.98 7.46 2.38
CA GLU A 151 3.38 7.85 2.63
C GLU A 151 4.36 6.87 1.96
N VAL A 152 5.21 7.39 1.07
CA VAL A 152 6.28 6.62 0.42
C VAL A 152 7.58 7.40 0.51
N THR A 153 8.50 6.91 1.33
CA THR A 153 9.75 7.60 1.68
C THR A 153 10.97 6.72 1.49
N ASN A 154 12.01 7.26 0.84
CA ASN A 154 13.31 6.62 0.65
C ASN A 154 13.19 5.20 0.04
N THR A 155 12.62 5.17 -1.16
CA THR A 155 12.51 3.97 -2.01
C THR A 155 13.23 4.19 -3.34
N SER A 156 13.40 3.11 -4.11
CA SER A 156 13.89 3.14 -5.50
C SER A 156 12.76 2.94 -6.52
N LEU A 157 11.51 3.27 -6.13
CA LEU A 157 10.39 3.27 -7.06
C LEU A 157 10.61 4.37 -8.10
N LYS A 158 10.49 4.00 -9.38
CA LYS A 158 10.57 4.95 -10.50
C LYS A 158 9.24 5.63 -10.80
N GLU A 159 8.14 4.94 -10.52
CA GLU A 159 6.80 5.42 -10.74
C GLU A 159 5.96 5.13 -9.50
N ILE A 160 5.14 6.09 -9.11
CA ILE A 160 4.04 5.88 -8.16
C ILE A 160 2.79 6.32 -8.89
N LYS A 161 1.92 5.36 -9.20
CA LYS A 161 0.69 5.59 -9.95
C LYS A 161 -0.52 4.97 -9.27
N ASN A 162 -1.65 5.64 -9.35
CA ASN A 162 -2.94 5.12 -8.94
C ASN A 162 -4.07 5.84 -9.70
N ASP A 163 -4.98 5.07 -10.31
CA ASP A 163 -6.09 5.56 -11.11
C ASP A 163 -7.48 5.25 -10.50
N LYS A 164 -7.51 4.90 -9.21
CA LYS A 164 -8.72 4.49 -8.49
C LYS A 164 -8.95 5.22 -7.17
N LEU A 165 -7.89 5.72 -6.54
CA LEU A 165 -7.92 6.38 -5.24
C LEU A 165 -8.57 7.75 -5.39
N LEU A 166 -9.82 7.86 -4.93
CA LEU A 166 -10.61 9.08 -5.04
C LEU A 166 -10.24 10.14 -3.99
N TYR A 167 -9.84 9.70 -2.80
CA TYR A 167 -9.64 10.55 -1.62
C TYR A 167 -8.44 10.09 -0.81
N ALA A 168 -7.73 11.03 -0.21
CA ALA A 168 -6.71 10.79 0.82
C ALA A 168 -6.68 11.96 1.81
N ALA A 169 -6.19 11.73 3.04
CA ALA A 169 -5.97 12.84 3.97
C ALA A 169 -4.61 13.49 3.72
N PHE A 170 -3.56 12.67 3.69
CA PHE A 170 -2.18 13.07 3.47
C PHE A 170 -1.59 12.28 2.31
N VAL A 171 -0.91 12.95 1.39
CA VAL A 171 -0.10 12.33 0.35
C VAL A 171 1.32 12.86 0.47
N GLU A 172 2.24 11.99 0.89
CA GLU A 172 3.59 12.39 1.31
C GLU A 172 4.64 11.52 0.63
N ILE A 173 5.34 12.10 -0.35
CA ILE A 173 6.30 11.38 -1.19
C ILE A 173 7.67 12.04 -1.05
N PHE A 174 8.55 11.43 -0.25
CA PHE A 174 9.82 12.07 0.14
C PHE A 174 11.05 11.22 -0.12
N ASP A 175 12.18 11.86 -0.43
CA ASP A 175 13.49 11.21 -0.49
C ASP A 175 13.57 10.01 -1.47
N ASN A 176 12.70 9.92 -2.46
CA ASN A 176 12.72 8.86 -3.50
C ASN A 176 13.62 9.31 -4.66
N LYS A 177 14.90 8.92 -4.60
CA LYS A 177 15.94 9.41 -5.52
C LYS A 177 15.81 8.93 -6.96
N GLU A 178 15.05 7.85 -7.17
CA GLU A 178 14.82 7.26 -8.50
C GLU A 178 13.44 7.59 -9.07
N LEU A 179 12.58 8.31 -8.32
CA LEU A 179 11.20 8.61 -8.73
C LEU A 179 11.16 9.56 -9.92
N GLU A 180 10.73 9.09 -11.08
CA GLU A 180 10.61 9.85 -12.31
C GLU A 180 9.17 10.36 -12.52
N LYS A 181 8.17 9.59 -12.06
CA LYS A 181 6.76 9.89 -12.32
C LYS A 181 5.88 9.70 -11.09
N PHE A 182 4.97 10.65 -10.84
CA PHE A 182 3.96 10.57 -9.80
C PHE A 182 2.57 10.91 -10.37
N GLU A 183 1.65 9.94 -10.36
CA GLU A 183 0.33 10.10 -10.96
C GLU A 183 -0.78 9.57 -10.04
N LEU A 184 -1.67 10.43 -9.56
CA LEU A 184 -2.90 10.00 -8.89
C LEU A 184 -4.10 10.53 -9.69
N THR A 185 -4.44 9.83 -10.77
CA THR A 185 -5.33 10.36 -11.82
C THR A 185 -6.80 10.42 -11.43
N ALA A 186 -7.20 9.64 -10.42
CA ALA A 186 -8.56 9.66 -9.87
C ALA A 186 -8.68 10.47 -8.57
N LEU A 187 -7.57 10.98 -8.02
CA LEU A 187 -7.58 11.69 -6.75
C LEU A 187 -8.29 13.03 -6.91
N ALA A 188 -9.50 13.14 -6.36
CA ALA A 188 -10.33 14.32 -6.45
C ALA A 188 -10.09 15.31 -5.29
N ASN A 189 -9.75 14.80 -4.10
CA ASN A 189 -9.53 15.65 -2.94
C ASN A 189 -8.45 15.07 -2.01
N ALA A 190 -7.60 15.96 -1.52
CA ALA A 190 -6.69 15.70 -0.41
C ALA A 190 -6.98 16.65 0.76
N SER A 191 -7.55 16.11 1.85
CA SER A 191 -8.14 16.96 2.91
C SER A 191 -7.11 17.77 3.71
N TYR A 192 -5.84 17.32 3.77
CA TYR A 192 -4.75 18.03 4.43
C TYR A 192 -3.60 18.41 3.51
N ASN A 193 -2.89 17.46 2.89
CA ASN A 193 -1.80 17.84 2.01
C ASN A 193 -1.51 16.86 0.88
N ILE A 194 -0.90 17.41 -0.17
CA ILE A 194 -0.14 16.65 -1.15
C ILE A 194 1.24 17.31 -1.21
N ALA A 195 2.27 16.54 -0.86
CA ALA A 195 3.62 17.05 -0.76
C ALA A 195 4.65 16.09 -1.37
N LEU A 196 5.47 16.62 -2.27
CA LEU A 196 6.59 15.94 -2.92
C LEU A 196 7.87 16.72 -2.61
N ARG A 197 8.79 16.13 -1.84
CA ARG A 197 10.01 16.82 -1.38
C ARG A 197 11.24 15.92 -1.50
N ARG A 198 12.38 16.49 -1.91
CA ARG A 198 13.68 15.77 -2.02
C ARG A 198 13.63 14.47 -2.85
N ASN A 199 12.71 14.36 -3.81
CA ASN A 199 12.72 13.26 -4.79
C ASN A 199 13.76 13.52 -5.89
N LYS A 200 13.86 12.63 -6.89
CA LYS A 200 14.68 12.85 -8.08
C LYS A 200 14.39 14.22 -8.71
N PRO A 201 15.40 14.98 -9.15
CA PRO A 201 15.13 16.19 -9.90
C PRO A 201 14.40 15.91 -11.22
N GLY A 202 13.34 16.65 -11.48
CA GLY A 202 12.56 16.58 -12.71
C GLY A 202 11.41 15.58 -12.68
N VAL A 203 10.81 15.30 -11.51
CA VAL A 203 9.64 14.42 -11.42
C VAL A 203 8.48 14.99 -12.24
N GLU A 204 7.85 14.16 -13.06
CA GLU A 204 6.61 14.49 -13.75
C GLU A 204 5.41 14.21 -12.83
N VAL A 205 4.54 15.22 -12.64
CA VAL A 205 3.38 15.11 -11.74
C VAL A 205 2.07 15.28 -12.50
N SER A 206 1.17 14.31 -12.37
CA SER A 206 -0.19 14.35 -12.95
C SER A 206 -1.27 14.07 -11.91
N LEU A 207 -2.14 15.06 -11.70
CA LEU A 207 -3.27 15.04 -10.77
C LEU A 207 -4.53 15.62 -11.45
N PRO A 208 -4.97 15.06 -12.59
CA PRO A 208 -5.98 15.65 -13.46
C PRO A 208 -7.35 15.80 -12.83
N ALA A 209 -7.73 14.93 -11.90
CA ALA A 209 -9.02 14.98 -11.22
C ALA A 209 -9.01 15.84 -9.94
N LEU A 210 -7.85 16.34 -9.49
CA LEU A 210 -7.75 17.02 -8.20
C LEU A 210 -8.53 18.34 -8.24
N GLU A 211 -9.60 18.43 -7.46
CA GLU A 211 -10.47 19.61 -7.36
C GLU A 211 -10.07 20.53 -6.20
N GLU A 212 -9.64 19.93 -5.09
CA GLU A 212 -9.31 20.63 -3.86
C GLU A 212 -8.17 19.99 -3.06
N VAL A 213 -7.36 20.84 -2.44
CA VAL A 213 -6.34 20.46 -1.47
C VAL A 213 -6.16 21.54 -0.40
N PHE A 214 -5.81 21.17 0.83
CA PHE A 214 -5.48 22.17 1.85
C PHE A 214 -4.05 22.71 1.66
N TYR A 215 -3.02 21.87 1.75
CA TYR A 215 -1.62 22.25 1.51
C TYR A 215 -1.03 21.53 0.30
N PHE A 216 -0.46 22.31 -0.61
CA PHE A 216 0.14 21.81 -1.83
C PHE A 216 1.61 22.27 -1.88
N GLU A 217 2.54 21.33 -1.82
CA GLU A 217 3.98 21.62 -1.76
C GLU A 217 4.80 20.65 -2.62
N PHE A 218 5.20 21.08 -3.82
CA PHE A 218 6.04 20.27 -4.72
C PHE A 218 7.42 20.89 -4.91
N GLN A 219 8.45 20.05 -4.81
CA GLN A 219 9.83 20.42 -5.08
C GLN A 219 10.42 19.53 -6.16
N ARG A 220 11.31 20.11 -6.98
CA ARG A 220 12.10 19.36 -7.97
C ARG A 220 11.26 18.64 -9.01
N ILE A 221 10.14 19.24 -9.42
CA ILE A 221 9.28 18.72 -10.49
C ILE A 221 9.63 19.36 -11.84
N SER A 222 9.36 18.65 -12.94
CA SER A 222 9.55 19.15 -14.31
C SER A 222 8.23 19.52 -15.00
N SER A 223 7.13 18.86 -14.62
CA SER A 223 5.79 19.11 -15.13
C SER A 223 4.75 18.97 -14.02
N LEU A 224 3.63 19.68 -14.17
CA LEU A 224 2.50 19.63 -13.25
C LEU A 224 1.18 19.75 -14.02
N GLU A 225 0.38 18.69 -14.02
CA GLU A 225 -0.96 18.65 -14.59
C GLU A 225 -2.03 18.68 -13.48
N ILE A 226 -2.75 19.80 -13.37
CA ILE A 226 -3.86 20.02 -12.41
C ILE A 226 -5.03 20.82 -13.03
N PRO A 227 -5.57 20.39 -14.20
CA PRO A 227 -6.63 21.12 -14.92
C PRO A 227 -7.89 21.37 -14.08
N GLU A 228 -8.23 20.46 -13.19
CA GLU A 228 -9.46 20.51 -12.39
C GLU A 228 -9.31 21.25 -11.05
N LEU A 229 -8.09 21.63 -10.67
CA LEU A 229 -7.84 22.21 -9.35
C LEU A 229 -8.54 23.56 -9.23
N GLY A 230 -9.58 23.59 -8.39
CA GLY A 230 -10.41 24.77 -8.16
C GLY A 230 -10.04 25.54 -6.91
N ARG A 231 -9.57 24.85 -5.86
CA ARG A 231 -9.34 25.44 -4.55
C ARG A 231 -8.11 24.87 -3.83
N VAL A 232 -7.24 25.75 -3.39
CA VAL A 232 -6.16 25.47 -2.44
C VAL A 232 -6.45 26.25 -1.17
N ILE A 233 -6.74 25.59 -0.05
CA ILE A 233 -7.23 26.29 1.16
C ILE A 233 -6.09 26.99 1.92
N GLY A 234 -4.92 26.35 1.97
CA GLY A 234 -3.77 26.79 2.76
C GLY A 234 -2.70 27.45 1.89
N HIS A 235 -1.74 26.69 1.38
CA HIS A 235 -0.67 27.22 0.55
C HIS A 235 -0.47 26.38 -0.70
N PHE A 236 -0.07 27.06 -1.77
CA PHE A 236 0.37 26.47 -3.03
C PHE A 236 1.84 26.86 -3.22
N VAL A 237 2.72 25.86 -3.12
CA VAL A 237 4.17 26.03 -3.21
C VAL A 237 4.71 25.09 -4.27
N VAL A 238 5.40 25.66 -5.25
CA VAL A 238 6.24 24.92 -6.20
C VAL A 238 7.60 25.60 -6.20
N ASN A 239 8.64 24.90 -5.76
CA ASN A 239 9.99 25.44 -5.65
C ASN A 239 11.06 24.44 -6.14
N ASP A 240 12.29 24.90 -6.33
CA ASP A 240 13.41 24.06 -6.80
C ASP A 240 13.07 23.27 -8.08
N SER A 241 12.19 23.79 -8.94
CA SER A 241 11.50 23.07 -10.02
C SER A 241 11.76 23.71 -11.38
N THR A 242 11.65 22.93 -12.46
CA THR A 242 11.89 23.40 -13.84
C THR A 242 10.61 23.58 -14.64
N VAL A 243 9.47 23.79 -13.96
CA VAL A 243 8.16 23.98 -14.58
C VAL A 243 8.12 25.35 -15.25
N GLU A 244 8.07 25.39 -16.58
CA GLU A 244 8.05 26.65 -17.36
C GLU A 244 6.68 27.33 -17.40
N SER A 245 5.60 26.53 -17.32
CA SER A 245 4.23 27.04 -17.35
C SER A 245 3.34 26.19 -16.45
N LEU A 246 2.37 26.83 -15.80
CA LEU A 246 1.39 26.20 -14.94
C LEU A 246 -0.01 26.46 -15.49
N GLU A 247 -0.68 25.41 -15.95
CA GLU A 247 -2.07 25.46 -16.42
C GLU A 247 -3.02 24.91 -15.34
N ALA A 248 -3.67 25.81 -14.62
CA ALA A 248 -4.72 25.49 -13.65
C ALA A 248 -5.99 26.32 -13.94
N PRO A 249 -6.69 26.07 -15.05
CA PRO A 249 -7.76 26.94 -15.57
C PRO A 249 -8.97 27.06 -14.63
N LYS A 250 -9.20 26.07 -13.75
CA LYS A 250 -10.29 26.10 -12.77
C LYS A 250 -9.92 26.74 -11.44
N LEU A 251 -8.64 27.10 -11.22
CA LEU A 251 -8.16 27.57 -9.94
C LEU A 251 -8.73 28.96 -9.61
N GLN A 252 -9.59 29.01 -8.60
CA GLN A 252 -10.28 30.23 -8.17
C GLN A 252 -9.72 30.78 -6.85
N ASN A 253 -9.23 29.91 -5.97
CA ASN A 253 -8.83 30.29 -4.62
C ASN A 253 -7.49 29.63 -4.23
N VAL A 254 -6.57 30.42 -3.70
CA VAL A 254 -5.34 29.96 -3.04
C VAL A 254 -5.21 30.67 -1.71
N GLY A 255 -5.25 29.91 -0.62
CA GLY A 255 -5.12 30.40 0.75
C GLY A 255 -6.42 30.88 1.41
N LEU A 256 -6.36 31.02 2.73
CA LEU A 256 -7.33 31.77 3.54
C LEU A 256 -6.97 33.26 3.40
N CYS A 257 -7.35 33.93 2.29
CA CYS A 257 -6.94 35.32 2.10
C CYS A 257 -7.70 36.30 3.02
N PHE A 258 -7.24 36.45 4.26
CA PHE A 258 -7.31 37.68 5.04
C PHE A 258 -5.91 38.33 5.05
N GLY A 259 -5.62 39.21 4.09
CA GLY A 259 -4.45 40.10 4.18
C GLY A 259 -3.30 39.91 3.17
N GLY A 260 -3.44 39.05 2.16
CA GLY A 260 -2.48 38.95 1.04
C GLY A 260 -1.90 37.55 0.87
N CYS A 261 -2.22 36.92 -0.24
CA CYS A 261 -1.75 35.57 -0.58
C CYS A 261 -0.53 35.68 -1.50
N THR A 262 0.59 35.08 -1.12
CA THR A 262 1.76 34.88 -1.99
C THR A 262 1.68 33.51 -2.65
N VAL A 263 1.45 33.50 -3.97
CA VAL A 263 1.85 32.35 -4.80
C VAL A 263 3.37 32.42 -4.92
N GLY A 264 4.06 31.49 -4.27
CA GLY A 264 5.52 31.46 -4.26
C GLY A 264 6.03 30.52 -5.34
N PHE A 265 6.52 31.06 -6.45
CA PHE A 265 7.46 30.38 -7.32
C PHE A 265 8.85 30.73 -6.81
N GLY A 266 9.54 29.79 -6.18
CA GLY A 266 10.91 29.97 -5.70
C GLY A 266 11.89 29.26 -6.62
N ASP A 267 12.94 29.97 -7.03
CA ASP A 267 14.12 29.39 -7.70
C ASP A 267 14.82 28.36 -6.80
#